data_AF-A0A8T1UKU7-F1
#
_entry.id   AF-A0A8T1UKU7-F1
#
_cell.length_a   1.000
_cell.length_b   1.000
_cell.length_c   1.000
_cell.angle_alpha   90.00
_cell.angle_beta   90.00
_cell.angle_gamma   90.00
#
_symmetry.space_group_name_H-M   'P 1'
#
loop_
_entity.id
_entity.type
_entity.pdbx_description
1 polymer ?
#
loop_
_entity_poly.entity_id
_entity_poly.type
_entity_poly.pdbx_seq_one_letter_code
_entity_poly.pdbx_strand_id
1 'polypeptide(L)'
;MCNPIEGCFSVLKARIKAYLALHHDDMLNVSYGEKTERRKQLLDRAAEHAMSCMDLGLVNKMAWHCALSVAAAIRGEPMEYGT
;
A
#
# COMPACT_ATOMS: atom_id res chain seq x y z
N MET A 1 -11.53 5.62 6.11
CA MET A 1 -10.49 6.04 7.08
C MET A 1 -9.93 7.37 6.63
N CYS A 2 -10.28 8.47 7.30
CA CYS A 2 -9.82 9.82 6.94
C CYS A 2 -8.51 10.16 7.68
N ASN A 3 -7.49 9.32 7.52
CA ASN A 3 -6.16 9.56 8.05
C ASN A 3 -5.15 9.50 6.90
N PRO A 4 -4.41 10.59 6.61
CA PRO A 4 -3.47 10.60 5.49
C PRO A 4 -2.36 9.57 5.65
N ILE A 5 -1.95 9.27 6.89
CA ILE A 5 -0.90 8.28 7.18
C ILE A 5 -1.37 6.87 6.78
N GLU A 6 -2.59 6.49 7.17
CA GLU A 6 -3.18 5.21 6.78
C GLU A 6 -3.38 5.09 5.27
N GLY A 7 -3.73 6.20 4.61
CA GLY A 7 -3.79 6.28 3.14
C GLY A 7 -2.43 6.00 2.50
N CYS A 8 -1.36 6.61 3.01
CA CYS A 8 0.00 6.38 2.50
C CYS A 8 0.42 4.91 2.66
N PHE A 9 0.18 4.32 3.85
CA PHE A 9 0.47 2.91 4.08
C PHE A 9 -0.36 1.96 3.21
N SER A 10 -1.59 2.34 2.88
CA SER A 10 -2.43 1.57 1.95
C SER A 10 -1.83 1.53 0.55
N VAL A 11 -1.26 2.65 0.07
CA VAL A 11 -0.54 2.72 -1.20
C VAL A 11 0.75 1.89 -1.15
N LEU A 12 1.54 2.01 -0.09
CA LEU A 12 2.75 1.19 0.10
C LEU A 12 2.41 -0.31 0.06
N LYS A 13 1.39 -0.73 0.80
CA LYS A 13 0.90 -2.11 0.82
C LYS A 13 0.45 -2.58 -0.57
N ALA A 14 -0.23 -1.73 -1.33
CA ALA A 14 -0.64 -2.05 -2.70
C ALA A 14 0.56 -2.28 -3.61
N ARG A 15 1.61 -1.45 -3.51
CA ARG A 15 2.84 -1.63 -4.29
C ARG A 15 3.61 -2.89 -3.92
N ILE A 16 3.74 -3.19 -2.62
CA ILE A 16 4.34 -4.45 -2.16
C ILE A 16 3.57 -5.64 -2.74
N LYS A 17 2.24 -5.63 -2.65
CA LYS A 17 1.41 -6.70 -3.22
C LYS A 17 1.59 -6.86 -4.73
N ALA A 18 1.67 -5.75 -5.47
CA ALA A 18 1.92 -5.79 -6.91
C ALA A 18 3.27 -6.43 -7.24
N TYR A 19 4.33 -6.06 -6.50
CA TYR A 19 5.65 -6.69 -6.64
C TYR A 19 5.59 -8.19 -6.35
N LEU A 20 4.96 -8.59 -5.24
CA LEU A 20 4.82 -10.01 -4.89
C LEU A 20 4.01 -10.80 -5.93
N ALA A 21 3.00 -10.19 -6.55
CA ALA A 21 2.22 -10.85 -7.60
C ALA A 21 3.08 -11.11 -8.86
N LEU A 22 3.97 -10.19 -9.22
CA LEU A 22 4.92 -10.37 -10.32
C LEU A 22 5.97 -11.46 -10.01
N HIS A 23 6.36 -11.60 -8.75
CA HIS A 23 7.37 -12.56 -8.28
C HIS A 23 6.76 -13.78 -7.57
N HIS A 24 5.54 -14.18 -7.95
CA HIS A 24 4.85 -15.30 -7.29
C HIS A 24 5.61 -16.64 -7.40
N ASP A 25 6.36 -16.85 -8.48
CA ASP A 25 7.20 -18.04 -8.66
C ASP A 25 8.31 -18.14 -7.60
N ASP A 26 8.96 -17.03 -7.26
CA ASP A 26 9.98 -16.96 -6.19
C ASP A 26 9.38 -17.34 -4.81
N MET A 27 8.06 -17.20 -4.65
CA MET A 27 7.35 -17.52 -3.41
C MET A 27 6.91 -19.00 -3.36
N LEU A 28 6.64 -19.62 -4.51
CA LEU A 28 6.06 -20.96 -4.63
C LEU A 28 7.12 -22.03 -4.93
N ASN A 29 8.15 -21.72 -5.72
CA ASN A 29 9.16 -22.66 -6.19
C ASN A 29 10.39 -22.73 -5.26
N VAL A 30 10.16 -22.99 -3.97
CA VAL A 30 11.22 -23.08 -2.95
C VAL A 30 11.12 -24.40 -2.20
N SER A 31 12.27 -25.03 -1.92
CA SER A 31 12.36 -26.25 -1.11
C SER A 31 11.73 -26.02 0.28
N TYR A 32 11.07 -27.03 0.85
CA TYR A 32 10.29 -26.85 2.08
C TYR A 32 11.11 -26.27 3.25
N GLY A 33 12.39 -26.62 3.35
CA GLY A 33 13.31 -26.12 4.38
C GLY A 33 13.74 -24.65 4.21
N GLU A 34 13.65 -24.09 3.01
CA GLU A 34 14.13 -22.74 2.69
C GLU A 34 13.01 -21.71 2.51
N LYS A 35 11.74 -22.14 2.55
CA LYS A 35 10.57 -21.29 2.26
C LYS A 35 10.51 -20.02 3.10
N THR A 36 10.78 -20.12 4.41
CA THR A 36 10.69 -18.96 5.31
C THR A 36 11.73 -17.90 4.97
N GLU A 37 12.98 -18.31 4.79
CA GLU A 37 14.08 -17.39 4.50
C GLU A 37 13.92 -16.74 3.11
N ARG A 38 13.57 -17.52 2.09
CA ARG A 38 13.32 -16.98 0.74
C ARG A 38 12.14 -16.02 0.70
N ARG A 39 11.05 -16.32 1.44
CA ARG A 39 9.90 -15.42 1.55
C ARG A 39 10.26 -14.13 2.26
N LYS A 40 11.08 -14.19 3.32
CA LYS A 40 11.59 -12.99 3.98
C LYS A 40 12.41 -12.14 3.00
N GLN A 41 13.39 -12.72 2.31
CA GLN A 41 14.20 -12.00 1.32
C GLN A 41 13.34 -11.40 0.19
N LEU A 42 12.29 -12.09 -0.25
CA LEU A 42 11.35 -11.55 -1.23
C LEU A 42 10.57 -10.35 -0.67
N LEU A 43 10.12 -10.41 0.58
CA LEU A 43 9.44 -9.31 1.26
C LEU A 43 10.36 -8.11 1.45
N ASP A 44 11.62 -8.33 1.83
CA ASP A 44 12.62 -7.26 1.99
C ASP A 44 12.84 -6.53 0.65
N ARG A 45 13.06 -7.28 -0.44
CA ARG A 45 13.16 -6.70 -1.81
C ARG A 45 11.90 -5.94 -2.23
N ALA A 46 10.71 -6.49 -1.92
CA ALA A 46 9.44 -5.86 -2.24
C ALA A 46 9.26 -4.54 -1.49
N ALA A 47 9.66 -4.50 -0.21
CA ALA A 47 9.62 -3.31 0.62
C ALA A 47 10.57 -2.24 0.08
N GLU A 48 11.84 -2.60 -0.17
CA GLU A 48 12.84 -1.69 -0.74
C GLU A 48 12.38 -1.07 -2.07
N HIS A 49 11.82 -1.89 -2.97
CA HIS A 49 11.26 -1.42 -4.23
C HIS A 49 10.08 -0.44 -4.01
N ALA A 50 9.16 -0.79 -3.11
CA ALA A 50 7.95 -0.03 -2.87
C ALA A 50 8.20 1.28 -2.10
N MET A 51 9.27 1.37 -1.31
CA MET A 51 9.61 2.57 -0.50
C MET A 51 9.71 3.85 -1.33
N SER A 52 10.07 3.74 -2.62
CA SER A 52 10.08 4.87 -3.56
C SER A 52 8.73 5.61 -3.67
N CYS A 53 7.60 4.99 -3.31
CA CYS A 53 6.30 5.67 -3.33
C CYS A 53 6.02 6.54 -2.11
N MET A 54 6.79 6.41 -1.03
CA MET A 54 6.60 7.15 0.22
C MET A 54 7.24 8.53 0.13
N ASP A 55 6.73 9.37 -0.77
CA ASP A 55 7.20 10.73 -0.99
C ASP A 55 6.23 11.79 -0.43
N LEU A 56 6.69 13.04 -0.38
CA LEU A 56 5.88 14.18 0.06
C LEU A 56 4.64 14.40 -0.83
N GLY A 57 4.73 14.02 -2.10
CA GLY A 57 3.62 14.12 -3.05
C GLY A 57 2.46 13.19 -2.65
N LEU A 58 2.76 11.95 -2.25
CA LEU A 58 1.78 11.00 -1.74
C LEU A 58 1.14 11.52 -0.44
N VAL A 59 1.96 11.99 0.51
CA VAL A 59 1.46 12.55 1.78
C VAL A 59 0.50 13.70 1.51
N ASN A 60 0.87 14.64 0.62
CA ASN A 60 0.01 15.75 0.25
C ASN A 60 -1.30 15.28 -0.40
N LYS A 61 -1.25 14.32 -1.34
CA LYS A 61 -2.46 13.77 -1.97
C LYS A 61 -3.39 13.13 -0.94
N MET A 62 -2.85 12.37 0.00
CA MET A 62 -3.65 11.73 1.06
C MET A 62 -4.22 12.75 2.05
N ALA A 63 -3.46 13.81 2.38
CA ALA A 63 -3.94 14.90 3.22
C ALA A 63 -5.09 15.66 2.54
N TRP A 64 -4.94 15.99 1.26
CA TRP A 64 -6.00 16.61 0.46
C TRP A 64 -7.24 15.73 0.38
N HIS A 65 -7.08 14.43 0.11
CA HIS A 65 -8.19 13.49 0.07
C HIS A 65 -8.94 13.43 1.41
N CYS A 66 -8.22 13.34 2.54
CA CYS A 66 -8.83 13.33 3.87
C CYS A 66 -9.55 14.64 4.16
N ALA A 67 -8.95 15.79 3.83
CA ALA A 67 -9.57 17.10 4.03
C ALA A 67 -10.87 17.24 3.23
N LEU A 68 -10.88 16.79 1.96
CA LEU A 68 -12.08 16.80 1.13
C LEU A 68 -13.19 15.91 1.71
N SER A 69 -12.84 14.69 2.13
CA SER A 69 -13.78 13.75 2.75
C SER A 69 -14.36 14.29 4.07
N VAL A 70 -13.54 14.96 4.89
CA VAL A 70 -14.01 15.63 6.11
C VAL A 70 -14.95 16.79 5.78
N ALA A 71 -14.59 17.62 4.80
CA ALA A 71 -15.43 18.74 4.38
C ALA A 71 -16.79 18.28 3.82
N ALA A 72 -16.81 17.21 3.03
CA ALA A 72 -18.03 16.57 2.53
C ALA A 72 -18.91 16.07 3.68
N ALA A 73 -18.32 15.38 4.66
CA ALA A 73 -19.03 14.91 5.85
C ALA A 73 -19.63 16.07 6.67
N ILE A 74 -18.90 17.18 6.84
CA ILE A 74 -19.41 18.39 7.50
C ILE A 74 -20.63 18.96 6.75
N ARG A 75 -20.65 18.89 5.42
CA ARG A 75 -21.78 19.32 4.59
C ARG A 75 -22.94 18.31 4.56
N GLY A 76 -22.81 17.16 5.21
CA GLY A 76 -23.82 16.09 5.18
C GLY A 76 -23.94 15.41 3.82
N GLU A 77 -22.90 15.47 2.99
CA GLU A 77 -22.87 14.78 1.70
C GLU A 77 -22.87 13.27 1.90
N PRO A 78 -23.62 12.49 1.09
CA PRO A 78 -23.63 11.05 1.19
C PRO A 78 -22.23 10.49 0.86
N MET A 79 -21.85 9.41 1.56
CA MET A 79 -20.62 8.70 1.25
C MET A 79 -20.77 7.95 -0.07
N GLU A 80 -19.94 8.28 -1.06
CA GLU A 80 -19.84 7.53 -2.30
C GLU A 80 -18.79 6.43 -2.18
N TYR A 81 -19.19 5.17 -2.38
CA TYR A 81 -18.26 4.08 -2.58
C TYR A 81 -17.82 4.06 -4.05
N GLY A 82 -16.52 3.90 -4.29
CA GLY A 82 -15.99 3.75 -5.65
C GLY A 82 -16.64 2.55 -6.36
N THR A 83 -16.88 2.70 -7.66
CA THR A 83 -17.46 1.66 -8.54
C THR A 83 -16.43 0.60 -8.93
#